data_AF-B4UK13-F1
#
_entry.id   AF-B4UK13-F1
#
_cell.length_a   1.000
_cell.length_b   1.000
_cell.length_c   1.000
_cell.angle_alpha   90.00
_cell.angle_beta   90.00
_cell.angle_gamma   90.00
#
_symmetry.space_group_name_H-M   'P 1'
#
loop_
_entity.id
_entity.type
_entity.pdbx_description
1 polymer ?
#
loop_
_entity_poly.entity_id
_entity_poly.type
_entity_poly.pdbx_seq_one_letter_code
_entity_poly.pdbx_strand_id
1 'polypeptide(L)'
;MDPSRPGPSQGDAPPPSPPLPSPAPAPEAGEPAVPAAAPFRKSGLAFFAVLLLLYGPGILAQQLHPAAGLAWSEIFVFLLPAFAAALGSNLRPVPYLGLARPAGVPLALAALAGAAGFLVANALMFAWVEVLPPRVTELFDVGRLFETPGAQRYAIAAAAALLAPVCEEVAFRGYLQRTVALRRGPAAGLAAGTIFFALLHLDPVRLPALLLQGLLFGWLALRSGNTWNAVAAHAMNNALAAGAALASAGSGADEAAAAPATGQMVATLVAGGVALALLLRAFRNATPPPPPAAAALERRDPAQPSLRFRLARLPQGVWASASLAMALLAALALVVALGGGRTPAPPVPPGPAPTVPAP
;
A
#
# COMPACT_ATOMS: atom_id res chain seq x y z
N MET A 1 -97.40 42.22 -24.69
CA MET A 1 -97.13 40.80 -24.95
C MET A 1 -95.88 40.72 -25.78
N ASP A 2 -94.78 40.30 -25.17
CA ASP A 2 -93.49 40.04 -25.81
C ASP A 2 -93.27 38.51 -25.76
N PRO A 3 -93.24 37.81 -26.91
CA PRO A 3 -93.28 36.35 -26.96
C PRO A 3 -91.88 35.69 -26.95
N SER A 4 -90.83 36.38 -26.49
CA SER A 4 -89.43 35.97 -26.72
C SER A 4 -88.61 35.56 -25.48
N ARG A 5 -89.21 35.31 -24.31
CA ARG A 5 -88.47 34.80 -23.13
C ARG A 5 -88.81 33.34 -22.77
N PRO A 6 -87.83 32.41 -22.79
CA PRO A 6 -88.04 31.02 -22.40
C PRO A 6 -88.23 30.86 -20.89
N GLY A 7 -89.03 29.87 -20.50
CA GLY A 7 -89.29 29.48 -19.11
C GLY A 7 -88.06 28.90 -18.38
N PRO A 8 -88.14 28.72 -17.05
CA PRO A 8 -87.00 28.31 -16.23
C PRO A 8 -86.55 26.89 -16.58
N SER A 9 -85.27 26.74 -16.91
CA SER A 9 -84.62 25.45 -17.16
C SER A 9 -84.55 24.65 -15.86
N GLN A 10 -85.18 23.47 -15.84
CA GLN A 10 -84.84 22.42 -14.90
C GLN A 10 -83.45 21.88 -15.25
N GLY A 11 -82.52 21.94 -14.31
CA GLY A 11 -81.25 21.24 -14.43
C GLY A 11 -80.10 22.02 -13.84
N ASP A 12 -79.91 21.91 -12.53
CA ASP A 12 -78.60 22.08 -11.88
C ASP A 12 -78.63 21.29 -10.56
N ALA A 13 -78.53 19.97 -10.67
CA ALA A 13 -78.10 19.14 -9.55
C ALA A 13 -76.56 19.14 -9.55
N PRO A 14 -75.89 19.41 -8.42
CA PRO A 14 -74.43 19.35 -8.36
C PRO A 14 -73.93 17.93 -8.67
N PRO A 15 -72.76 17.78 -9.31
CA PRO A 15 -72.21 16.47 -9.63
C PRO A 15 -71.94 15.67 -8.35
N PRO A 16 -72.10 14.34 -8.37
CA PRO A 16 -71.82 13.50 -7.19
C PRO A 16 -70.33 13.59 -6.81
N SER A 17 -70.07 13.65 -5.51
CA SER A 17 -68.71 13.65 -4.95
C SER A 17 -67.92 12.42 -5.43
N PRO A 18 -66.61 12.55 -5.71
CA PRO A 18 -65.78 11.40 -6.06
C PRO A 18 -65.76 10.38 -4.92
N PRO A 19 -65.69 9.07 -5.23
CA PRO A 19 -65.60 8.03 -4.20
C PRO A 19 -64.32 8.23 -3.37
N LEU A 20 -64.44 8.08 -2.05
CA LEU A 20 -63.30 8.12 -1.14
C LEU A 20 -62.26 7.06 -1.56
N PRO A 21 -60.96 7.37 -1.53
CA PRO A 21 -59.92 6.38 -1.82
C PRO A 21 -60.04 5.22 -0.84
N SER A 22 -60.02 3.99 -1.37
CA SER A 22 -59.99 2.77 -0.55
C SER A 22 -58.83 2.85 0.46
N PRO A 23 -59.04 2.41 1.71
CA PRO A 23 -57.97 2.35 2.68
C PRO A 23 -56.82 1.51 2.12
N ALA A 24 -55.59 2.02 2.21
CA ALA A 24 -54.41 1.30 1.80
C ALA A 24 -54.39 -0.07 2.51
N PRO A 25 -54.04 -1.16 1.81
CA PRO A 25 -53.92 -2.47 2.45
C PRO A 25 -52.95 -2.35 3.63
N ALA A 26 -53.38 -2.88 4.78
CA ALA A 26 -52.53 -2.96 5.96
C ALA A 26 -51.21 -3.69 5.56
N PRO A 27 -50.04 -3.22 6.05
CA PRO A 27 -48.78 -3.86 5.71
C PRO A 27 -48.85 -5.34 6.13
N GLU A 28 -48.61 -6.24 5.18
CA GLU A 28 -48.53 -7.67 5.44
C GLU A 28 -47.53 -7.91 6.57
N ALA A 29 -48.03 -8.47 7.67
CA ALA A 29 -47.19 -8.95 8.75
C ALA A 29 -46.41 -10.17 8.24
N GLY A 30 -45.15 -9.97 7.81
CA GLY A 30 -44.31 -11.13 7.52
C GLY A 30 -43.08 -10.99 6.64
N GLU A 31 -42.54 -9.81 6.33
CA GLU A 31 -41.16 -9.79 5.84
C GLU A 31 -40.20 -9.98 7.03
N PRO A 32 -39.40 -11.07 7.08
CA PRO A 32 -38.35 -11.18 8.08
C PRO A 32 -37.41 -9.99 7.89
N ALA A 33 -37.34 -9.13 8.91
CA ALA A 33 -36.43 -8.00 8.93
C ALA A 33 -35.03 -8.48 8.52
N VAL A 34 -34.52 -7.95 7.40
CA VAL A 34 -33.17 -8.27 6.91
C VAL A 34 -32.21 -8.08 8.09
N PRO A 35 -31.55 -9.14 8.58
CA PRO A 35 -30.74 -9.03 9.78
C PRO A 35 -29.70 -7.94 9.59
N ALA A 36 -29.69 -6.97 10.51
CA ALA A 36 -28.76 -5.85 10.49
C ALA A 36 -27.34 -6.36 10.23
N ALA A 37 -26.68 -5.82 9.19
CA ALA A 37 -25.37 -6.30 8.75
C ALA A 37 -24.40 -6.34 9.93
N ALA A 38 -23.86 -7.54 10.23
CA ALA A 38 -22.99 -7.73 11.38
C ALA A 38 -21.81 -6.73 11.36
N PRO A 39 -21.46 -6.09 12.49
CA PRO A 39 -20.44 -5.05 12.52
C PRO A 39 -19.08 -5.58 12.10
N PHE A 40 -18.41 -4.89 11.16
CA PHE A 40 -17.10 -5.25 10.63
C PHE A 40 -15.97 -5.03 11.66
N ARG A 41 -15.41 -6.11 12.22
CA ARG A 41 -14.47 -6.04 13.37
C ARG A 41 -12.97 -6.27 13.07
N LYS A 42 -12.48 -6.08 11.84
CA LYS A 42 -11.03 -6.10 11.55
C LYS A 42 -10.37 -4.77 11.86
N SER A 43 -9.22 -4.75 12.56
CA SER A 43 -8.53 -3.52 12.97
C SER A 43 -7.22 -3.32 12.20
N GLY A 44 -7.12 -2.19 11.47
CA GLY A 44 -5.86 -1.80 10.83
C GLY A 44 -4.75 -1.50 11.85
N LEU A 45 -5.08 -0.88 12.98
CA LEU A 45 -4.09 -0.59 14.02
C LEU A 45 -3.54 -1.87 14.68
N ALA A 46 -4.39 -2.86 14.94
CA ALA A 46 -3.94 -4.14 15.49
C ALA A 46 -3.05 -4.88 14.50
N PHE A 47 -3.37 -4.82 13.20
CA PHE A 47 -2.52 -5.36 12.15
C PHE A 47 -1.16 -4.65 12.11
N PHE A 48 -1.14 -3.32 12.15
CA PHE A 48 0.12 -2.56 12.17
C PHE A 48 0.96 -2.87 13.41
N ALA A 49 0.34 -3.05 14.58
CA ALA A 49 1.04 -3.48 15.79
C ALA A 49 1.71 -4.86 15.65
N VAL A 50 1.08 -5.79 14.91
CA VAL A 50 1.71 -7.07 14.57
C VAL A 50 2.92 -6.87 13.65
N LEU A 51 2.84 -5.98 12.65
CA LEU A 51 3.99 -5.67 11.80
C LEU A 51 5.16 -5.10 12.63
N LEU A 52 4.88 -4.17 13.55
CA LEU A 52 5.90 -3.61 14.45
C LEU A 52 6.54 -4.67 15.34
N LEU A 53 5.74 -5.60 15.87
CA LEU A 53 6.28 -6.71 16.69
C LEU A 53 7.23 -7.61 15.88
N LEU A 54 6.89 -7.86 14.61
CA LEU A 54 7.68 -8.70 13.71
C LEU A 54 8.89 -7.96 13.11
N TYR A 55 8.97 -6.64 13.27
CA TYR A 55 10.06 -5.82 12.76
C TYR A 55 11.42 -6.19 13.36
N GLY A 56 11.47 -6.46 14.67
CA GLY A 56 12.71 -6.89 15.36
C GLY A 56 13.31 -8.19 14.79
N PRO A 57 12.54 -9.28 14.70
CA PRO A 57 12.97 -10.50 13.99
C PRO A 57 13.39 -10.26 12.53
N GLY A 58 12.71 -9.36 11.81
CA GLY A 58 13.09 -8.97 10.45
C GLY A 58 14.46 -8.31 10.37
N ILE A 59 14.73 -7.35 11.26
CA ILE A 59 16.06 -6.73 11.39
C ILE A 59 17.12 -7.79 11.68
N LEU A 60 16.86 -8.68 12.64
CA LEU A 60 17.80 -9.75 12.97
C LEU A 60 18.09 -10.63 11.75
N ALA A 61 17.06 -11.02 10.99
CA ALA A 61 17.24 -11.81 9.77
C ALA A 61 18.15 -11.10 8.75
N GLN A 62 17.94 -9.81 8.53
CA GLN A 62 18.75 -8.99 7.61
C GLN A 62 20.20 -8.81 8.10
N GLN A 63 20.40 -8.65 9.41
CA GLN A 63 21.73 -8.57 10.02
C GLN A 63 22.51 -9.89 9.90
N LEU A 64 21.82 -11.03 10.02
CA LEU A 64 22.46 -12.35 9.86
C LEU A 64 22.85 -12.62 8.40
N HIS A 65 22.00 -12.25 7.45
CA HIS A 65 22.30 -12.34 6.03
C HIS A 65 21.44 -11.37 5.21
N PRO A 66 21.99 -10.30 4.62
CA PRO A 66 21.23 -9.26 3.94
C PRO A 66 20.16 -9.75 2.94
N ALA A 67 20.56 -10.56 1.93
CA ALA A 67 19.61 -11.01 0.90
C ALA A 67 18.53 -11.97 1.42
N ALA A 68 18.93 -13.06 2.10
CA ALA A 68 18.00 -14.03 2.68
C ALA A 68 17.11 -13.41 3.77
N GLY A 69 17.66 -12.51 4.59
CA GLY A 69 16.95 -11.79 5.62
C GLY A 69 15.94 -10.78 5.07
N LEU A 70 16.24 -10.12 3.96
CA LEU A 70 15.29 -9.28 3.24
C LEU A 70 14.12 -10.14 2.75
N ALA A 71 14.40 -11.24 2.04
CA ALA A 71 13.35 -12.16 1.58
C ALA A 71 12.51 -12.73 2.75
N TRP A 72 13.17 -13.08 3.87
CA TRP A 72 12.50 -13.52 5.09
C TRP A 72 11.56 -12.43 5.63
N SER A 73 12.04 -11.18 5.69
CA SER A 73 11.25 -10.04 6.16
C SER A 73 10.02 -9.84 5.29
N GLU A 74 10.18 -9.82 3.97
CA GLU A 74 9.07 -9.65 3.04
C GLU A 74 7.98 -10.72 3.19
N ILE A 75 8.40 -11.99 3.28
CA ILE A 75 7.45 -13.10 3.36
C ILE A 75 6.78 -13.16 4.74
N PHE A 76 7.54 -13.02 5.82
CA PHE A 76 7.05 -13.35 7.16
C PHE A 76 6.62 -12.14 8.00
N VAL A 77 7.14 -10.94 7.71
CA VAL A 77 6.71 -9.69 8.36
C VAL A 77 5.52 -9.09 7.61
N PHE A 78 5.49 -9.14 6.28
CA PHE A 78 4.45 -8.47 5.49
C PHE A 78 3.39 -9.43 4.93
N LEU A 79 3.82 -10.38 4.08
CA LEU A 79 2.89 -11.19 3.31
C LEU A 79 2.08 -12.14 4.20
N LEU A 80 2.75 -12.92 5.05
CA LEU A 80 2.10 -13.88 5.93
C LEU A 80 1.09 -13.22 6.89
N PRO A 81 1.42 -12.12 7.61
CA PRO A 81 0.44 -11.44 8.43
C PRO A 81 -0.74 -10.88 7.63
N ALA A 82 -0.53 -10.36 6.42
CA ALA A 82 -1.61 -9.85 5.58
C ALA A 82 -2.60 -10.96 5.21
N PHE A 83 -2.09 -12.12 4.79
CA PHE A 83 -2.91 -13.29 4.51
C PHE A 83 -3.56 -13.85 5.77
N ALA A 84 -2.83 -13.99 6.89
CA ALA A 84 -3.41 -14.44 8.15
C ALA A 84 -4.55 -13.52 8.61
N ALA A 85 -4.35 -12.21 8.56
CA ALA A 85 -5.34 -11.23 8.95
C ALA A 85 -6.56 -11.21 8.00
N ALA A 86 -6.34 -11.46 6.69
CA ALA A 86 -7.43 -11.71 5.74
C ALA A 86 -8.18 -13.00 6.08
N LEU A 87 -7.44 -14.07 6.39
CA LEU A 87 -7.93 -15.42 6.58
C LEU A 87 -8.67 -15.65 7.89
N GLY A 88 -8.32 -14.94 8.95
CA GLY A 88 -8.93 -15.09 10.28
C GLY A 88 -10.38 -14.58 10.38
N SER A 89 -11.01 -14.23 9.26
CA SER A 89 -12.41 -13.82 9.16
C SER A 89 -13.15 -14.69 8.15
N ASN A 90 -14.48 -14.63 8.13
CA ASN A 90 -15.29 -15.33 7.13
C ASN A 90 -15.25 -14.64 5.74
N LEU A 91 -14.07 -14.24 5.26
CA LEU A 91 -13.87 -13.56 3.98
C LEU A 91 -12.88 -14.34 3.11
N ARG A 92 -13.11 -14.34 1.80
CA ARG A 92 -12.16 -14.87 0.83
C ARG A 92 -10.97 -13.90 0.72
N PRO A 93 -9.72 -14.37 0.86
CA PRO A 93 -8.56 -13.48 0.95
C PRO A 93 -8.28 -12.75 -0.36
N VAL A 94 -8.42 -13.41 -1.52
CA VAL A 94 -8.08 -12.83 -2.83
C VAL A 94 -8.94 -11.60 -3.17
N PRO A 95 -10.29 -11.65 -3.11
CA PRO A 95 -11.13 -10.46 -3.29
C PRO A 95 -10.91 -9.41 -2.18
N TYR A 96 -10.70 -9.87 -0.94
CA TYR A 96 -10.47 -8.96 0.18
C TYR A 96 -9.20 -8.13 0.01
N LEU A 97 -8.11 -8.75 -0.44
CA LEU A 97 -6.80 -8.13 -0.66
C LEU A 97 -6.69 -7.42 -2.02
N GLY A 98 -7.75 -7.42 -2.83
CA GLY A 98 -7.76 -6.76 -4.14
C GLY A 98 -6.85 -7.45 -5.17
N LEU A 99 -6.69 -8.77 -5.09
CA LEU A 99 -5.78 -9.54 -5.95
C LEU A 99 -6.48 -10.11 -7.19
N ALA A 100 -7.33 -9.31 -7.81
CA ALA A 100 -7.99 -9.67 -9.06
C ALA A 100 -6.98 -9.75 -10.22
N ARG A 101 -7.33 -10.44 -11.31
CA ARG A 101 -6.48 -10.51 -12.51
C ARG A 101 -6.13 -9.10 -13.01
N PRO A 102 -4.84 -8.77 -13.19
CA PRO A 102 -4.45 -7.45 -13.67
C PRO A 102 -4.82 -7.28 -15.15
N ALA A 103 -5.24 -6.07 -15.51
CA ALA A 103 -5.43 -5.68 -16.91
C ALA A 103 -4.16 -4.99 -17.43
N GLY A 104 -3.71 -5.34 -18.63
CA GLY A 104 -2.41 -4.91 -19.16
C GLY A 104 -2.24 -3.39 -19.23
N VAL A 105 -3.22 -2.66 -19.75
CA VAL A 105 -3.14 -1.20 -19.90
C VAL A 105 -3.06 -0.47 -18.55
N PRO A 106 -3.97 -0.70 -17.57
CA PRO A 106 -3.82 -0.14 -16.23
C PRO A 106 -2.48 -0.49 -15.56
N LEU A 107 -2.01 -1.73 -15.72
CA LEU A 107 -0.76 -2.19 -15.12
C LEU A 107 0.45 -1.42 -15.69
N ALA A 108 0.49 -1.25 -17.02
CA ALA A 108 1.54 -0.48 -17.70
C ALA A 108 1.51 1.00 -17.31
N LEU A 109 0.31 1.61 -17.28
CA LEU A 109 0.15 3.00 -16.84
C LEU A 109 0.56 3.19 -15.38
N ALA A 110 0.27 2.22 -14.51
CA ALA A 110 0.70 2.26 -13.11
C ALA A 110 2.22 2.14 -12.97
N ALA A 111 2.86 1.23 -13.71
CA ALA A 111 4.31 1.14 -13.75
C ALA A 111 4.97 2.46 -14.22
N LEU A 112 4.48 3.03 -15.32
CA LEU A 112 4.95 4.33 -15.82
C LEU A 112 4.72 5.47 -14.80
N ALA A 113 3.57 5.47 -14.12
CA ALA A 113 3.30 6.41 -13.04
C ALA A 113 4.28 6.22 -11.87
N GLY A 114 4.67 4.97 -11.56
CA GLY A 114 5.75 4.65 -10.62
C GLY A 114 7.08 5.25 -11.03
N ALA A 115 7.45 5.16 -12.32
CA ALA A 115 8.68 5.78 -12.84
C ALA A 115 8.65 7.31 -12.76
N ALA A 116 7.56 7.95 -13.18
CA ALA A 116 7.41 9.40 -13.05
C ALA A 116 7.39 9.84 -11.58
N GLY A 117 6.73 9.05 -10.72
CA GLY A 117 6.70 9.24 -9.28
C GLY A 117 8.08 9.13 -8.64
N PHE A 118 8.92 8.21 -9.10
CA PHE A 118 10.31 8.08 -8.67
C PHE A 118 11.09 9.38 -8.94
N LEU A 119 10.98 9.96 -10.13
CA LEU A 119 11.67 11.22 -10.46
C LEU A 119 11.27 12.36 -9.52
N VAL A 120 9.97 12.50 -9.25
CA VAL A 120 9.44 13.53 -8.33
C VAL A 120 9.91 13.26 -6.90
N ALA A 121 9.75 12.02 -6.42
CA ALA A 121 10.12 11.60 -5.08
C ALA A 121 11.62 11.81 -4.82
N ASN A 122 12.46 11.45 -5.79
CA ASN A 122 13.91 11.58 -5.68
C ASN A 122 14.36 13.04 -5.66
N ALA A 123 13.77 13.91 -6.50
CA ALA A 123 14.08 15.33 -6.48
C ALA A 123 13.59 16.01 -5.19
N LEU A 124 12.45 15.60 -4.64
CA LEU A 124 11.99 16.04 -3.31
C LEU A 124 12.92 15.57 -2.20
N MET A 125 13.42 14.32 -2.28
CA MET A 125 14.37 13.77 -1.32
C MET A 125 15.70 14.54 -1.35
N PHE A 126 16.22 14.86 -2.52
CA PHE A 126 17.43 15.69 -2.63
C PHE A 126 17.23 17.07 -2.00
N ALA A 127 16.13 17.76 -2.30
CA ALA A 127 15.80 19.04 -1.65
C ALA A 127 15.68 18.92 -0.12
N TRP A 128 15.18 17.78 0.36
CA TRP A 128 15.05 17.49 1.78
C TRP A 128 16.39 17.19 2.47
N VAL A 129 17.30 16.49 1.78
CA VAL A 129 18.66 16.21 2.27
C VAL A 129 19.45 17.49 2.53
N GLU A 130 19.29 18.51 1.69
CA GLU A 130 19.99 19.82 1.84
C GLU A 130 19.66 20.54 3.16
N VAL A 131 18.53 20.23 3.80
CA VAL A 131 18.12 20.87 5.07
C VAL A 131 18.31 19.97 6.29
N LEU A 132 18.71 18.71 6.08
CA LEU A 132 18.97 17.77 7.16
C LEU A 132 20.40 17.92 7.71
N PRO A 133 20.62 17.68 9.01
CA PRO A 133 21.97 17.59 9.54
C PRO A 133 22.75 16.44 8.86
N PRO A 134 24.02 16.64 8.46
CA PRO A 134 24.83 15.60 7.78
C PRO A 134 24.90 14.27 8.54
N ARG A 135 24.93 14.33 9.87
CA ARG A 135 24.90 13.14 10.72
C ARG A 135 23.65 12.28 10.49
N VAL A 136 22.51 12.88 10.19
CA VAL A 136 21.28 12.13 9.88
C VAL A 136 21.43 11.44 8.54
N THR A 137 21.90 12.13 7.51
CA THR A 137 22.03 11.57 6.16
C THR A 137 23.05 10.41 6.11
N GLU A 138 24.15 10.53 6.85
CA GLU A 138 25.16 9.47 6.98
C GLU A 138 24.66 8.21 7.72
N LEU A 139 23.73 8.37 8.67
CA LEU A 139 23.15 7.25 9.43
C LEU A 139 22.15 6.43 8.62
N PHE A 140 21.51 7.05 7.62
CA PHE A 140 20.44 6.47 6.80
C PHE A 140 20.85 6.27 5.34
N ASP A 141 22.15 6.13 5.09
CA ASP A 141 22.68 5.83 3.77
C ASP A 141 22.35 4.39 3.35
N VAL A 142 21.28 4.27 2.56
CA VAL A 142 20.82 2.99 1.99
C VAL A 142 21.75 2.43 0.91
N GLY A 143 22.67 3.25 0.36
CA GLY A 143 23.67 2.81 -0.61
C GLY A 143 24.56 1.71 -0.06
N ARG A 144 24.84 1.75 1.25
CA ARG A 144 25.64 0.75 1.98
C ARG A 144 25.10 -0.68 1.87
N LEU A 145 23.78 -0.85 1.70
CA LEU A 145 23.18 -2.17 1.49
C LEU A 145 23.71 -2.84 0.21
N PHE A 146 24.09 -2.05 -0.79
CA PHE A 146 24.59 -2.49 -2.08
C PHE A 146 26.12 -2.60 -2.14
N GLU A 147 26.85 -2.23 -1.10
CA GLU A 147 28.31 -2.42 -1.04
C GLU A 147 28.70 -3.91 -1.03
N THR A 148 27.78 -4.77 -0.59
CA THR A 148 27.95 -6.23 -0.56
C THR A 148 28.50 -6.78 -1.90
N PRO A 149 29.53 -7.64 -1.92
CA PRO A 149 30.12 -8.12 -3.17
C PRO A 149 29.27 -9.17 -3.93
N GLY A 150 29.49 -9.25 -5.25
CA GLY A 150 29.09 -10.39 -6.07
C GLY A 150 27.59 -10.64 -6.18
N ALA A 151 27.19 -11.93 -6.21
CA ALA A 151 25.81 -12.37 -6.44
C ALA A 151 24.83 -11.85 -5.38
N GLN A 152 25.28 -11.62 -4.15
CA GLN A 152 24.45 -11.16 -3.05
C GLN A 152 23.91 -9.75 -3.30
N ARG A 153 24.70 -8.87 -3.93
CA ARG A 153 24.26 -7.52 -4.34
C ARG A 153 23.05 -7.57 -5.27
N TYR A 154 23.15 -8.41 -6.30
CA TYR A 154 22.08 -8.59 -7.28
C TYR A 154 20.86 -9.27 -6.67
N ALA A 155 21.05 -10.18 -5.72
CA ALA A 155 19.96 -10.80 -4.98
C ALA A 155 19.19 -9.78 -4.12
N ILE A 156 19.89 -8.87 -3.44
CA ILE A 156 19.26 -7.76 -2.69
C ILE A 156 18.49 -6.86 -3.65
N ALA A 157 19.11 -6.44 -4.75
CA ALA A 157 18.47 -5.61 -5.76
C ALA A 157 17.18 -6.24 -6.31
N ALA A 158 17.23 -7.53 -6.67
CA ALA A 158 16.06 -8.26 -7.18
C ALA A 158 14.96 -8.41 -6.11
N ALA A 159 15.33 -8.72 -4.87
CA ALA A 159 14.36 -8.82 -3.77
C ALA A 159 13.69 -7.47 -3.48
N ALA A 160 14.46 -6.38 -3.41
CA ALA A 160 13.94 -5.03 -3.19
C ALA A 160 13.08 -4.53 -4.36
N ALA A 161 13.43 -4.89 -5.61
CA ALA A 161 12.71 -4.44 -6.79
C ALA A 161 11.45 -5.27 -7.12
N LEU A 162 11.39 -6.53 -6.69
CA LEU A 162 10.32 -7.46 -7.10
C LEU A 162 9.56 -8.06 -5.92
N LEU A 163 10.25 -8.61 -4.93
CA LEU A 163 9.62 -9.30 -3.80
C LEU A 163 8.99 -8.31 -2.83
N ALA A 164 9.73 -7.29 -2.41
CA ALA A 164 9.25 -6.30 -1.45
C ALA A 164 7.98 -5.57 -1.93
N PRO A 165 7.89 -5.07 -3.18
CA PRO A 165 6.67 -4.44 -3.69
C PRO A 165 5.44 -5.36 -3.63
N VAL A 166 5.59 -6.66 -3.87
CA VAL A 166 4.46 -7.60 -3.76
C VAL A 166 4.03 -7.73 -2.31
N CYS A 167 4.98 -7.98 -1.41
CA CYS A 167 4.71 -8.24 -0.01
C CYS A 167 4.15 -7.01 0.73
N GLU A 168 4.80 -5.87 0.55
CA GLU A 168 4.40 -4.60 1.15
C GLU A 168 3.04 -4.12 0.63
N GLU A 169 2.80 -4.10 -0.68
CA GLU A 169 1.52 -3.57 -1.20
C GLU A 169 0.34 -4.49 -0.84
N VAL A 170 0.55 -5.80 -0.71
CA VAL A 170 -0.47 -6.71 -0.16
C VAL A 170 -0.79 -6.37 1.30
N ALA A 171 0.22 -6.09 2.13
CA ALA A 171 0.04 -5.71 3.53
C ALA A 171 -0.61 -4.32 3.67
N PHE A 172 -0.07 -3.32 2.99
CA PHE A 172 -0.50 -1.93 3.15
C PHE A 172 -1.76 -1.60 2.36
N ARG A 173 -1.85 -1.98 1.07
CA ARG A 173 -3.03 -1.65 0.23
C ARG A 173 -4.10 -2.69 0.33
N GLY A 174 -3.70 -3.95 0.20
CA GLY A 174 -4.60 -5.09 0.25
C GLY A 174 -5.28 -5.22 1.61
N TYR A 175 -4.52 -5.10 2.71
CA TYR A 175 -5.07 -5.26 4.06
C TYR A 175 -5.32 -3.93 4.78
N LEU A 176 -4.27 -3.19 5.16
CA LEU A 176 -4.37 -2.07 6.10
C LEU A 176 -5.29 -0.95 5.60
N GLN A 177 -4.95 -0.37 4.44
CA GLN A 177 -5.69 0.70 3.78
C GLN A 177 -7.14 0.28 3.55
N ARG A 178 -7.37 -0.92 3.02
CA ARG A 178 -8.72 -1.45 2.76
C ARG A 178 -9.53 -1.63 4.05
N THR A 179 -8.91 -2.13 5.11
CA THR A 179 -9.55 -2.32 6.42
C THR A 179 -10.00 -0.99 7.02
N VAL A 180 -9.16 0.03 6.94
CA VAL A 180 -9.51 1.38 7.42
C VAL A 180 -10.55 2.02 6.50
N ALA A 181 -10.43 1.87 5.18
CA ALA A 181 -11.39 2.40 4.21
C ALA A 181 -12.81 1.84 4.40
N LEU A 182 -12.93 0.54 4.67
CA LEU A 182 -14.21 -0.12 4.97
C LEU A 182 -14.90 0.42 6.23
N ARG A 183 -14.15 1.08 7.13
CA ARG A 183 -14.68 1.58 8.42
C ARG A 183 -14.87 3.09 8.45
N ARG A 184 -13.95 3.84 7.86
CA ARG A 184 -13.85 5.30 7.98
C ARG A 184 -13.81 6.01 6.63
N GLY A 185 -14.05 5.28 5.55
CA GLY A 185 -14.10 5.82 4.20
C GLY A 185 -12.74 5.87 3.49
N PRO A 186 -12.76 6.05 2.16
CA PRO A 186 -11.60 5.91 1.29
C PRO A 186 -10.44 6.84 1.65
N ALA A 187 -10.71 8.09 2.02
CA ALA A 187 -9.69 9.08 2.39
C ALA A 187 -8.93 8.68 3.66
N ALA A 188 -9.63 8.22 4.70
CA ALA A 188 -9.01 7.74 5.92
C ALA A 188 -8.17 6.47 5.67
N GLY A 189 -8.64 5.59 4.78
CA GLY A 189 -7.88 4.42 4.36
C GLY A 189 -6.59 4.79 3.66
N LEU A 190 -6.65 5.71 2.69
CA LEU A 190 -5.49 6.23 1.97
C LEU A 190 -4.49 6.84 2.94
N ALA A 191 -4.92 7.77 3.79
CA ALA A 191 -4.06 8.42 4.78
C ALA A 191 -3.38 7.41 5.72
N ALA A 192 -4.13 6.46 6.27
CA ALA A 192 -3.56 5.43 7.16
C ALA A 192 -2.56 4.53 6.43
N GLY A 193 -2.90 4.10 5.20
CA GLY A 193 -2.00 3.29 4.37
C GLY A 193 -0.72 4.01 4.00
N THR A 194 -0.77 5.31 3.73
CA THR A 194 0.40 6.15 3.45
C THR A 194 1.26 6.36 4.69
N ILE A 195 0.65 6.81 5.80
CA ILE A 195 1.38 7.18 7.01
C ILE A 195 2.06 5.95 7.62
N PHE A 196 1.35 4.83 7.77
CA PHE A 196 1.93 3.63 8.37
C PHE A 196 2.98 2.96 7.47
N PHE A 197 2.85 3.08 6.15
CA PHE A 197 3.91 2.68 5.22
C PHE A 197 5.19 3.48 5.47
N ALA A 198 5.09 4.82 5.46
CA ALA A 198 6.24 5.69 5.66
C ALA A 198 6.86 5.54 7.07
N LEU A 199 6.04 5.38 8.10
CA LEU A 199 6.53 5.19 9.48
C LEU A 199 7.29 3.88 9.66
N LEU A 200 6.88 2.79 9.02
CA LEU A 200 7.56 1.50 9.19
C LEU A 200 8.96 1.45 8.57
N HIS A 201 9.26 2.38 7.66
CA HIS A 201 10.59 2.53 7.10
C HIS A 201 11.59 3.12 8.10
N LEU A 202 11.11 3.83 9.13
CA LEU A 202 11.94 4.46 10.18
C LEU A 202 13.09 5.31 9.62
N ASP A 203 12.87 5.93 8.46
CA ASP A 203 13.90 6.62 7.70
C ASP A 203 13.52 8.10 7.51
N PRO A 204 14.10 9.01 8.30
CA PRO A 204 13.81 10.44 8.19
C PRO A 204 14.33 11.07 6.89
N VAL A 205 15.33 10.47 6.23
CA VAL A 205 15.88 10.96 4.95
C VAL A 205 14.90 10.69 3.82
N ARG A 206 14.34 9.49 3.76
CA ARG A 206 13.39 9.10 2.72
C ARG A 206 11.94 9.52 3.00
N LEU A 207 11.64 10.05 4.19
CA LEU A 207 10.28 10.37 4.63
C LEU A 207 9.40 11.12 3.59
N PRO A 208 9.82 12.25 2.97
CA PRO A 208 8.98 12.94 1.99
C PRO A 208 8.74 12.10 0.73
N ALA A 209 9.75 11.36 0.27
CA ALA A 209 9.62 10.43 -0.85
C ALA A 209 8.62 9.31 -0.52
N LEU A 210 8.74 8.71 0.66
CA LEU A 210 7.86 7.63 1.14
C LEU A 210 6.41 8.08 1.30
N LEU A 211 6.17 9.31 1.75
CA LEU A 211 4.81 9.87 1.83
C LEU A 211 4.21 10.07 0.44
N LEU A 212 4.98 10.62 -0.50
CA LEU A 212 4.53 10.79 -1.90
C LEU A 212 4.24 9.44 -2.57
N GLN A 213 5.16 8.49 -2.45
CA GLN A 213 5.02 7.12 -2.97
C GLN A 213 3.84 6.40 -2.33
N GLY A 214 3.70 6.50 -1.00
CA GLY A 214 2.58 5.92 -0.27
C GLY A 214 1.23 6.49 -0.71
N LEU A 215 1.14 7.79 -1.03
CA LEU A 215 -0.05 8.40 -1.62
C LEU A 215 -0.32 7.90 -3.04
N LEU A 216 0.72 7.84 -3.88
CA LEU A 216 0.64 7.38 -5.26
C LEU A 216 0.14 5.92 -5.33
N PHE A 217 0.82 5.00 -4.67
CA PHE A 217 0.49 3.57 -4.69
C PHE A 217 -0.89 3.34 -4.05
N GLY A 218 -1.15 4.04 -2.94
CA GLY A 218 -2.45 4.04 -2.28
C GLY A 218 -3.59 4.48 -3.19
N TRP A 219 -3.40 5.57 -3.93
CA TRP A 219 -4.41 6.07 -4.85
C TRP A 219 -4.64 5.13 -6.03
N LEU A 220 -3.58 4.55 -6.61
CA LEU A 220 -3.69 3.59 -7.72
C LEU A 220 -4.50 2.35 -7.30
N ALA A 221 -4.20 1.78 -6.13
CA ALA A 221 -4.95 0.64 -5.58
C ALA A 221 -6.40 1.01 -5.27
N LEU A 222 -6.64 2.17 -4.65
CA LEU A 222 -7.98 2.64 -4.31
C LEU A 222 -8.84 2.90 -5.56
N ARG A 223 -8.25 3.55 -6.56
CA ARG A 223 -8.93 3.98 -7.78
C ARG A 223 -9.30 2.82 -8.69
N SER A 224 -8.49 1.76 -8.71
CA SER A 224 -8.73 0.57 -9.53
C SER A 224 -9.39 -0.58 -8.79
N GLY A 225 -9.35 -0.59 -7.45
CA GLY A 225 -9.75 -1.73 -6.63
C GLY A 225 -8.82 -2.94 -6.76
N ASN A 226 -7.67 -2.80 -7.43
CA ASN A 226 -6.73 -3.87 -7.69
C ASN A 226 -5.32 -3.50 -7.18
N THR A 227 -4.82 -4.29 -6.23
CA THR A 227 -3.53 -4.09 -5.56
C THR A 227 -2.35 -4.27 -6.52
N TRP A 228 -2.50 -5.06 -7.60
CA TRP A 228 -1.44 -5.26 -8.58
C TRP A 228 -1.00 -3.97 -9.29
N ASN A 229 -1.88 -2.97 -9.42
CA ASN A 229 -1.48 -1.68 -9.98
C ASN A 229 -0.51 -0.94 -9.05
N ALA A 230 -0.72 -1.01 -7.73
CA ALA A 230 0.22 -0.47 -6.76
C ALA A 230 1.54 -1.26 -6.75
N VAL A 231 1.47 -2.59 -6.81
CA VAL A 231 2.66 -3.46 -6.95
C VAL A 231 3.49 -3.06 -8.17
N ALA A 232 2.86 -2.85 -9.34
CA ALA A 232 3.59 -2.49 -10.56
C ALA A 232 4.26 -1.11 -10.47
N ALA A 233 3.57 -0.13 -9.89
CA ALA A 233 4.14 1.20 -9.67
C ALA A 233 5.33 1.15 -8.68
N HIS A 234 5.17 0.41 -7.58
CA HIS A 234 6.18 0.24 -6.55
C HIS A 234 7.38 -0.56 -7.09
N ALA A 235 7.16 -1.65 -7.82
CA ALA A 235 8.22 -2.43 -8.44
C ALA A 235 9.03 -1.61 -9.46
N MET A 236 8.37 -0.79 -10.28
CA MET A 236 9.08 0.10 -11.20
C MET A 236 9.93 1.14 -10.43
N ASN A 237 9.36 1.74 -9.38
CA ASN A 237 10.09 2.67 -8.52
C ASN A 237 11.35 2.02 -7.90
N ASN A 238 11.19 0.82 -7.33
CA ASN A 238 12.32 0.13 -6.68
C ASN A 238 13.33 -0.41 -7.69
N ALA A 239 12.90 -0.80 -8.88
CA ALA A 239 13.81 -1.19 -9.96
C ALA A 239 14.69 -0.02 -10.41
N LEU A 240 14.13 1.18 -10.52
CA LEU A 240 14.90 2.39 -10.83
C LEU A 240 15.88 2.74 -9.70
N ALA A 241 15.43 2.67 -8.45
CA ALA A 241 16.28 2.93 -7.28
C ALA A 241 17.44 1.92 -7.18
N ALA A 242 17.13 0.62 -7.27
CA ALA A 242 18.13 -0.45 -7.22
C ALA A 242 19.07 -0.39 -8.43
N GLY A 243 18.57 -0.08 -9.62
CA GLY A 243 19.39 0.11 -10.82
C GLY A 243 20.38 1.26 -10.67
N ALA A 244 19.94 2.39 -10.11
CA ALA A 244 20.82 3.52 -9.81
C ALA A 244 21.91 3.15 -8.78
N ALA A 245 21.55 2.44 -7.71
CA ALA A 245 22.48 1.98 -6.69
C ALA A 245 23.50 0.95 -7.23
N LEU A 246 23.08 0.06 -8.14
CA LEU A 246 23.99 -0.88 -8.80
C LEU A 246 24.97 -0.17 -9.72
N ALA A 247 24.51 0.86 -10.44
CA ALA A 247 25.35 1.65 -11.34
C ALA A 247 26.41 2.45 -10.58
N SER A 248 26.07 3.05 -9.43
CA SER A 248 27.05 3.76 -8.59
C SER A 248 28.10 2.79 -8.02
N ALA A 249 27.66 1.66 -7.46
CA ALA A 249 28.53 0.68 -6.80
C ALA A 249 29.50 -0.07 -7.74
N GLY A 250 29.35 0.06 -9.07
CA GLY A 250 30.25 -0.52 -10.07
C GLY A 250 31.22 0.49 -10.71
N SER A 251 31.00 1.80 -10.50
CA SER A 251 31.71 2.85 -11.24
C SER A 251 33.10 3.19 -10.68
N GLY A 252 33.38 2.87 -9.40
CA GLY A 252 34.65 3.21 -8.74
C GLY A 252 34.98 4.72 -8.74
N ALA A 253 34.03 5.56 -9.16
CA ALA A 253 34.15 7.00 -9.12
C ALA A 253 34.01 7.45 -7.67
N ASP A 254 34.92 8.32 -7.21
CA ASP A 254 34.70 9.07 -5.97
C ASP A 254 33.28 9.66 -6.04
N GLU A 255 32.44 9.27 -5.08
CA GLU A 255 31.02 9.64 -4.96
C GLU A 255 30.83 11.12 -4.59
N ALA A 256 31.64 12.01 -5.17
CA ALA A 256 31.19 13.36 -5.45
C ALA A 256 30.43 13.35 -6.78
N ALA A 257 29.38 12.54 -6.90
CA ALA A 257 28.33 12.85 -7.87
C ALA A 257 27.74 14.17 -7.38
N ALA A 258 28.24 15.28 -7.93
CA ALA A 258 27.84 16.62 -7.53
C ALA A 258 26.33 16.65 -7.40
N ALA A 259 25.82 17.09 -6.24
CA ALA A 259 24.40 17.24 -6.03
C ALA A 259 23.80 17.93 -7.25
N PRO A 260 22.70 17.41 -7.82
CA PRO A 260 22.16 17.95 -9.06
C PRO A 260 21.95 19.44 -8.87
N ALA A 261 22.45 20.24 -9.82
CA ALA A 261 22.30 21.69 -9.75
C ALA A 261 20.83 22.04 -9.52
N THR A 262 20.54 23.07 -8.72
CA THR A 262 19.15 23.41 -8.34
C THR A 262 18.22 23.52 -9.55
N GLY A 263 18.71 24.06 -10.67
CA GLY A 263 17.96 24.11 -11.93
C GLY A 263 17.57 22.74 -12.50
N GLN A 264 18.46 21.75 -12.41
CA GLN A 264 18.18 20.36 -12.82
C GLN A 264 17.15 19.69 -11.90
N MET A 265 17.23 19.94 -10.59
CA MET A 265 16.26 19.44 -9.62
C MET A 265 14.85 20.03 -9.89
N VAL A 266 14.76 21.34 -10.11
CA VAL A 266 13.49 22.01 -10.46
C VAL A 266 12.95 21.49 -11.79
N ALA A 267 13.79 21.36 -12.82
CA ALA A 267 13.38 20.82 -14.11
C ALA A 267 12.85 19.38 -13.97
N THR A 268 13.49 18.55 -13.16
CA THR A 268 13.08 17.16 -12.89
C THR A 268 11.74 17.10 -12.15
N LEU A 269 11.55 17.96 -11.13
CA LEU A 269 10.27 18.08 -10.43
C LEU A 269 9.13 18.49 -11.36
N VAL A 270 9.35 19.48 -12.21
CA VAL A 270 8.32 19.97 -13.15
C VAL A 270 8.01 18.93 -14.20
N ALA A 271 9.03 18.40 -14.89
CA ALA A 271 8.83 17.40 -15.94
C ALA A 271 8.22 16.10 -15.39
N GLY A 272 8.74 15.60 -14.27
CA GLY A 272 8.21 14.43 -13.57
C GLY A 272 6.78 14.65 -13.06
N GLY A 273 6.49 15.83 -12.51
CA GLY A 273 5.15 16.20 -12.03
C GLY A 273 4.12 16.27 -13.16
N VAL A 274 4.48 16.87 -14.31
CA VAL A 274 3.63 16.90 -15.50
C VAL A 274 3.40 15.49 -16.04
N ALA A 275 4.46 14.69 -16.21
CA ALA A 275 4.34 13.31 -16.66
C ALA A 275 3.45 12.48 -15.74
N LEU A 276 3.65 12.60 -14.42
CA LEU A 276 2.83 11.93 -13.41
C LEU A 276 1.37 12.36 -13.52
N ALA A 277 1.07 13.65 -13.60
CA ALA A 277 -0.31 14.14 -13.71
C ALA A 277 -1.02 13.60 -14.96
N LEU A 278 -0.33 13.56 -16.10
CA LEU A 278 -0.86 13.01 -17.35
C LEU A 278 -1.10 11.49 -17.23
N LEU A 279 -0.17 10.76 -16.64
CA LEU A 279 -0.29 9.31 -16.41
C LEU A 279 -1.41 8.97 -15.43
N LEU A 280 -1.58 9.73 -14.36
CA LEU A 280 -2.69 9.55 -13.41
C LEU A 280 -4.04 9.85 -14.07
N ARG A 281 -4.10 10.88 -14.94
CA ARG A 281 -5.30 11.15 -15.74
C ARG A 281 -5.60 9.99 -16.71
N ALA A 282 -4.60 9.49 -17.41
CA ALA A 282 -4.76 8.34 -18.31
C ALA A 282 -5.19 7.08 -17.55
N PHE A 283 -4.56 6.79 -16.41
CA PHE A 283 -4.91 5.67 -15.54
C PHE A 283 -6.35 5.78 -15.04
N ARG A 284 -6.77 6.98 -14.60
CA ARG A 284 -8.15 7.26 -14.18
C ARG A 284 -9.15 7.00 -15.29
N ASN A 285 -8.80 7.31 -16.54
CA ASN A 285 -9.68 7.08 -17.68
C ASN A 285 -9.72 5.59 -18.07
N ALA A 286 -8.60 4.87 -17.94
CA ALA A 286 -8.47 3.45 -18.26
C ALA A 286 -9.04 2.51 -17.17
N THR A 287 -9.32 3.04 -15.98
CA THR A 287 -9.89 2.27 -14.86
C THR A 287 -11.22 2.88 -14.47
N PRO A 288 -12.39 2.26 -14.73
CA PRO A 288 -13.64 2.69 -14.11
C PRO A 288 -13.55 2.57 -12.58
N PRO A 289 -14.25 3.42 -11.81
CA PRO A 289 -14.24 3.31 -10.35
C PRO A 289 -14.76 1.93 -9.92
N PRO A 290 -14.10 1.25 -8.97
CA PRO A 290 -14.55 -0.05 -8.53
C PRO A 290 -15.90 0.08 -7.81
N PRO A 291 -16.67 -1.01 -7.70
CA PRO A 291 -17.83 -1.04 -6.82
C PRO A 291 -17.42 -0.70 -5.38
N PRO A 292 -18.36 -0.22 -4.54
CA PRO A 292 -18.07 0.09 -3.14
C PRO A 292 -17.32 -1.05 -2.45
N ALA A 293 -16.30 -0.74 -1.65
CA ALA A 293 -15.42 -1.75 -1.07
C ALA A 293 -16.18 -2.84 -0.29
N ALA A 294 -17.32 -2.50 0.33
CA ALA A 294 -18.20 -3.44 1.02
C ALA A 294 -18.89 -4.44 0.08
N ALA A 295 -19.25 -4.02 -1.14
CA ALA A 295 -19.88 -4.88 -2.14
C ALA A 295 -18.89 -5.89 -2.74
N ALA A 296 -17.59 -5.57 -2.74
CA ALA A 296 -16.52 -6.47 -3.18
C ALA A 296 -16.09 -7.49 -2.09
N LEU A 297 -16.81 -7.58 -0.97
CA LEU A 297 -16.52 -8.56 0.08
C LEU A 297 -17.21 -9.89 -0.21
N GLU A 298 -16.42 -10.92 -0.48
CA GLU A 298 -16.92 -12.28 -0.65
C GLU A 298 -16.73 -13.09 0.64
N ARG A 299 -17.82 -13.71 1.12
CA ARG A 299 -17.78 -14.63 2.26
C ARG A 299 -17.33 -16.02 1.84
N ARG A 300 -16.72 -16.78 2.76
CA ARG A 300 -16.44 -18.22 2.51
C ARG A 300 -17.65 -19.08 2.75
N ASP A 301 -18.32 -18.81 3.86
CA ASP A 301 -19.54 -19.48 4.29
C ASP A 301 -20.67 -18.46 4.34
N PRO A 302 -21.60 -18.45 3.37
CA PRO A 302 -22.74 -17.53 3.37
C PRO A 302 -23.62 -17.61 4.62
N ALA A 303 -23.69 -18.79 5.26
CA ALA A 303 -24.51 -19.03 6.45
C ALA A 303 -23.95 -18.38 7.72
N GLN A 304 -22.67 -18.02 7.75
CA GLN A 304 -22.04 -17.33 8.88
C GLN A 304 -21.93 -15.81 8.66
N PRO A 305 -22.80 -14.97 9.24
CA PRO A 305 -22.81 -13.53 8.97
C PRO A 305 -21.61 -12.77 9.59
N SER A 306 -20.91 -13.36 10.56
CA SER A 306 -19.88 -12.67 11.34
C SER A 306 -18.54 -12.50 10.61
N LEU A 307 -18.19 -11.24 10.33
CA LEU A 307 -16.91 -10.82 9.75
C LEU A 307 -15.81 -10.52 10.80
N ARG A 308 -16.04 -10.89 12.06
CA ARG A 308 -15.05 -10.69 13.13
C ARG A 308 -13.81 -11.56 12.88
N PHE A 309 -12.64 -10.98 13.16
CA PHE A 309 -11.39 -11.76 13.21
C PHE A 309 -11.40 -12.70 14.41
N ARG A 310 -10.95 -13.94 14.21
CA ARG A 310 -10.76 -14.96 15.24
C ARG A 310 -9.51 -15.78 14.90
N LEU A 311 -8.60 -15.93 15.85
CA LEU A 311 -7.40 -16.77 15.69
C LEU A 311 -7.76 -18.22 15.36
N ALA A 312 -8.82 -18.75 15.98
CA ALA A 312 -9.31 -20.11 15.73
C ALA A 312 -9.79 -20.37 14.29
N ARG A 313 -9.96 -19.33 13.45
CA ARG A 313 -10.32 -19.47 12.03
C ARG A 313 -9.09 -19.57 11.11
N LEU A 314 -7.88 -19.38 11.64
CA LEU A 314 -6.67 -19.51 10.85
C LEU A 314 -6.43 -20.99 10.50
N PRO A 315 -6.22 -21.31 9.21
CA PRO A 315 -5.92 -22.68 8.81
C PRO A 315 -4.55 -23.12 9.37
N GLN A 316 -4.38 -24.42 9.59
CA GLN A 316 -3.12 -25.00 10.11
C GLN A 316 -1.89 -24.58 9.28
N GLY A 317 -2.07 -24.40 7.96
CA GLY A 317 -1.00 -23.93 7.08
C GLY A 317 -0.40 -22.57 7.49
N VAL A 318 -1.19 -21.64 8.03
CA VAL A 318 -0.67 -20.34 8.52
C VAL A 318 0.26 -20.54 9.72
N TRP A 319 -0.13 -21.42 10.65
CA TRP A 319 0.69 -21.75 11.81
C TRP A 319 1.96 -22.51 11.42
N ALA A 320 1.85 -23.45 10.49
CA ALA A 320 3.01 -24.15 9.93
C ALA A 320 3.99 -23.17 9.27
N SER A 321 3.50 -22.19 8.50
CA SER A 321 4.34 -21.13 7.92
C SER A 321 5.01 -20.25 8.96
N ALA A 322 4.32 -19.91 10.06
CA ALA A 322 4.91 -19.15 11.16
C ALA A 322 6.01 -19.95 11.89
N SER A 323 5.78 -21.24 12.14
CA SER A 323 6.80 -22.14 12.72
C SER A 323 7.99 -22.30 11.79
N LEU A 324 7.76 -22.44 10.48
CA LEU A 324 8.81 -22.48 9.47
C LEU A 324 9.63 -21.18 9.47
N ALA A 325 8.99 -20.02 9.57
CA ALA A 325 9.67 -18.73 9.66
C ALA A 325 10.70 -18.71 10.80
N MET A 326 10.29 -19.15 11.99
CA MET A 326 11.15 -19.21 13.17
C MET A 326 12.26 -20.25 13.02
N ALA A 327 11.97 -21.40 12.43
CA ALA A 327 12.97 -22.43 12.16
C ALA A 327 14.05 -21.94 11.17
N LEU A 328 13.63 -21.25 10.09
CA LEU A 328 14.55 -20.66 9.11
C LEU A 328 15.43 -19.57 9.73
N LEU A 329 14.86 -18.73 10.60
CA LEU A 329 15.62 -17.70 11.31
C LEU A 329 16.64 -18.32 12.26
N ALA A 330 16.25 -19.35 13.01
CA ALA A 330 17.15 -20.08 13.90
C ALA A 330 18.26 -20.80 13.13
N ALA A 331 17.94 -21.41 11.97
CA ALA A 331 18.92 -22.03 11.10
C ALA A 331 19.92 -21.01 10.55
N LEU A 332 19.46 -19.83 10.14
CA LEU A 332 20.34 -18.74 9.69
C LEU A 332 21.30 -18.30 10.81
N ALA A 333 20.77 -18.11 12.03
CA ALA A 333 21.56 -17.75 13.19
C ALA A 333 22.61 -18.83 13.53
N LEU A 334 22.23 -20.11 13.44
CA LEU A 334 23.12 -21.24 13.69
C LEU A 334 24.25 -21.32 12.66
N VAL A 335 23.95 -21.13 11.38
CA VAL A 335 24.98 -21.11 10.31
C VAL A 335 26.00 -20.01 10.56
N VAL A 336 25.56 -18.81 10.94
CA VAL A 336 26.46 -17.70 11.29
C VAL A 336 27.30 -18.02 12.52
N ALA A 337 26.70 -18.62 13.56
CA ALA A 337 27.40 -19.02 14.77
C ALA A 337 28.47 -20.10 14.52
N LEU A 338 28.16 -21.11 13.70
CA LEU A 338 29.07 -22.22 13.37
C LEU A 338 30.15 -21.82 12.34
N GLY A 339 29.88 -20.82 11.50
CA GLY A 339 30.81 -20.31 10.49
C GLY A 339 31.98 -19.47 11.05
N GLY A 340 32.12 -19.34 12.37
CA GLY A 340 33.25 -18.64 13.00
C GLY A 340 33.18 -17.12 12.90
N GLY A 341 31.98 -16.55 13.11
CA GLY A 341 31.66 -15.11 13.21
C GLY A 341 32.85 -14.14 13.16
N ARG A 342 33.33 -13.82 11.95
CA ARG A 342 33.84 -12.48 11.70
C ARG A 342 32.62 -11.61 11.48
N THR A 343 32.09 -11.05 12.56
CA THR A 343 31.33 -9.82 12.42
C THR A 343 32.22 -8.86 11.61
N PRO A 344 31.76 -8.30 10.48
CA PRO A 344 32.47 -7.18 9.89
C PRO A 344 32.60 -6.13 11.00
N ALA A 345 33.82 -5.63 11.21
CA ALA A 345 34.05 -4.58 12.18
C ALA A 345 33.04 -3.46 11.91
N PRO A 346 32.47 -2.82 12.95
CA PRO A 346 31.64 -1.64 12.73
C PRO A 346 32.43 -0.65 11.86
N PRO A 347 31.78 0.01 10.87
CA PRO A 347 32.47 0.99 10.04
C PRO A 347 33.18 1.98 10.95
N VAL A 348 34.50 2.11 10.77
CA VAL A 348 35.30 3.11 11.48
C VAL A 348 34.72 4.48 11.11
N PRO A 349 34.30 5.31 12.07
CA PRO A 349 33.86 6.66 11.74
C PRO A 349 34.99 7.37 10.99
N PRO A 350 34.68 8.19 9.96
CA PRO A 350 35.72 8.87 9.21
C PRO A 350 36.65 9.60 10.18
N GLY A 351 37.94 9.25 10.12
CA GLY A 351 38.95 9.99 10.86
C GLY A 351 38.95 11.46 10.41
N PRO A 352 39.38 12.40 11.26
CA PRO A 352 39.48 13.80 10.87
C PRO A 352 40.29 13.90 9.58
N ALA A 353 39.76 14.63 8.60
CA ALA A 353 40.45 14.88 7.34
C ALA A 353 41.88 15.37 7.63
N PRO A 354 42.91 14.88 6.92
CA PRO A 354 44.25 15.38 7.10
C PRO A 354 44.24 16.88 6.84
N THR A 355 44.63 17.66 7.86
CA THR A 355 44.85 19.10 7.74
C THR A 355 45.98 19.30 6.74
N VAL A 356 45.63 19.62 5.49
CA VAL A 356 46.59 20.12 4.51
C VAL A 356 46.99 21.52 5.01
N PRO A 357 48.27 21.75 5.41
CA PRO A 357 48.71 23.10 5.74
C PRO A 357 48.58 23.95 4.48
N ALA A 358 47.88 25.09 4.60
CA ALA A 358 47.75 26.05 3.53
C ALA A 358 49.14 26.57 3.09
N PRO A 359 49.35 26.81 1.78
CA PRO A 359 50.64 27.24 1.22
C PRO A 359 51.06 28.63 1.70
#